data_AF-R4WFL8-F1
#
_entry.id   AF-R4WFL8-F1
#
_cell.length_a   1.000
_cell.length_b   1.000
_cell.length_c   1.000
_cell.angle_alpha   90.00
_cell.angle_beta   90.00
_cell.angle_gamma   90.00
#
_symmetry.space_group_name_H-M   'P 1'
#
loop_
_entity.id
_entity.type
_entity.pdbx_description
1 polymer ?
#
loop_
_entity_poly.entity_id
_entity_poly.type
_entity_poly.pdbx_seq_one_letter_code
_entity_poly.pdbx_strand_id
1 'polypeptide(L)' 'MKKINLLHNDPEVIDPSDPSLRMRGSIEIDGDDCGKWEQHDDGTWTAALITGDETVLRADGKDLLISMIADHCRC' A
#
# COMPACT_ATOMS: atom_id res chain seq x y z
N MET A 1 6.93 12.87 12.43
CA MET A 1 7.01 11.64 11.61
C MET A 1 5.58 11.18 11.46
N LYS A 2 5.07 11.09 10.23
CA LYS A 2 3.68 10.65 10.01
C LYS A 2 3.56 9.18 10.38
N LYS A 3 2.46 8.79 11.02
CA LYS A 3 2.19 7.40 11.38
C LYS A 3 1.54 6.70 10.19
N ILE A 4 2.23 5.74 9.59
CA ILE A 4 1.74 4.98 8.44
C ILE A 4 1.28 3.61 8.91
N ASN A 5 0.01 3.26 8.65
CA ASN A 5 -0.53 1.93 8.91
C ASN A 5 -0.95 1.30 7.58
N LEU A 6 -0.51 0.06 7.34
CA LEU A 6 -1.06 -0.79 6.28
C LEU A 6 -2.11 -1.70 6.91
N LEU A 7 -3.37 -1.30 6.82
CA LEU A 7 -4.49 -2.07 7.34
C LEU A 7 -4.83 -3.20 6.37
N HIS A 8 -4.87 -4.43 6.85
CA HIS A 8 -5.36 -5.55 6.06
C HIS A 8 -6.89 -5.52 6.06
N ASN A 9 -7.48 -5.43 4.86
CA ASN A 9 -8.91 -5.61 4.70
C ASN A 9 -9.15 -7.10 4.40
N ASP A 10 -10.11 -7.70 5.10
CA ASP A 10 -10.41 -9.14 5.07
C ASP A 10 -10.45 -9.73 3.63
N PRO A 11 -10.04 -11.00 3.45
CA PRO A 11 -9.62 -11.57 2.17
C PRO A 11 -10.77 -12.02 1.25
N GLU A 12 -12.01 -11.56 1.45
CA GLU A 12 -13.18 -12.24 0.85
C GLU A 12 -13.21 -12.25 -0.69
N VAL A 13 -12.45 -11.39 -1.38
CA VAL A 13 -12.16 -11.61 -2.81
C VAL A 13 -10.78 -11.05 -3.14
N ILE A 14 -9.76 -11.90 -3.20
CA ILE A 14 -8.57 -11.63 -4.02
C ILE A 14 -9.03 -11.74 -5.47
N ASP A 15 -8.73 -10.74 -6.29
CA ASP A 15 -9.20 -10.71 -7.68
C ASP A 15 -8.68 -11.95 -8.43
N PRO A 16 -9.56 -12.86 -8.89
CA PRO A 16 -9.12 -14.06 -9.62
C PRO A 16 -8.47 -13.70 -10.97
N SER A 17 -8.64 -12.47 -11.44
CA SER A 17 -8.00 -11.93 -12.64
C SER A 17 -6.54 -11.53 -12.41
N ASP A 18 -6.12 -11.32 -11.16
CA ASP A 18 -4.73 -11.11 -10.77
C ASP A 18 -4.23 -12.28 -9.90
N PRO A 19 -3.68 -13.34 -10.52
CA PRO A 19 -3.20 -14.51 -9.78
C PRO A 19 -1.98 -14.23 -8.91
N SER A 20 -1.30 -13.09 -9.11
CA SER A 20 -0.14 -12.69 -8.32
C SER A 20 -0.54 -12.05 -6.99
N LEU A 21 -1.74 -11.48 -6.91
CA LEU A 21 -2.21 -10.77 -5.72
C LEU A 21 -2.43 -11.74 -4.55
N ARG A 22 -1.77 -11.48 -3.42
CA ARG A 22 -1.86 -12.31 -2.20
C ARG A 22 -2.65 -11.64 -1.11
N MET A 23 -2.39 -10.36 -0.90
CA MET A 23 -3.02 -9.58 0.16
C MET A 23 -3.19 -8.15 -0.33
N ARG A 24 -4.17 -7.46 0.23
CA ARG A 24 -4.37 -6.04 0.02
C ARG A 24 -4.99 -5.41 1.25
N GLY A 25 -5.08 -4.09 1.21
CA GLY A 25 -5.90 -3.34 2.15
C GLY A 25 -5.73 -1.85 2.00
N SER A 26 -6.08 -1.13 3.06
CA SER A 26 -6.06 0.34 3.08
C SER A 26 -4.76 0.87 3.69
N ILE A 27 -4.34 2.04 3.22
CA ILE A 27 -3.22 2.80 3.77
C ILE A 27 -3.81 3.93 4.60
N GLU A 28 -3.46 3.97 5.89
CA GLU A 28 -3.74 5.14 6.72
C GLU A 28 -2.46 5.93 6.98
N ILE A 29 -2.56 7.25 6.90
CA ILE A 29 -1.48 8.17 7.27
C ILE A 29 -2.04 9.14 8.30
N ASP A 30 -1.47 9.13 9.50
CA ASP A 30 -1.94 9.90 10.67
C ASP A 30 -3.43 9.68 11.04
N GLY A 31 -4.02 8.56 10.58
CA GLY A 31 -5.41 8.20 10.82
C GLY A 31 -6.35 8.55 9.66
N ASP A 32 -5.85 9.20 8.59
CA ASP A 32 -6.61 9.47 7.38
C ASP A 32 -6.41 8.36 6.35
N ASP A 33 -7.50 7.91 5.70
CA ASP A 33 -7.43 6.98 4.57
C ASP A 33 -6.76 7.68 3.38
N CYS A 34 -5.58 7.17 3.02
CA CYS A 34 -4.68 7.76 2.05
C CYS A 34 -4.41 6.83 0.87
N GLY A 35 -5.09 5.69 0.76
CA GLY A 35 -4.99 4.84 -0.42
C GLY A 35 -5.06 3.35 -0.14
N LYS A 36 -4.50 2.57 -1.06
CA LYS A 36 -4.53 1.10 -1.02
C LYS A 36 -3.15 0.53 -1.19
N TRP A 37 -2.89 -0.59 -0.53
CA TRP A 37 -1.67 -1.37 -0.73
C TRP A 37 -2.01 -2.78 -1.20
N GLU A 38 -1.08 -3.37 -1.92
CA GLU A 38 -1.16 -4.75 -2.39
C GLU A 38 0.18 -5.46 -2.15
N GLN A 39 0.10 -6.75 -1.85
CA GLN A 39 1.24 -7.65 -1.80
C GLN A 39 1.06 -8.73 -2.85
N HIS A 40 2.11 -8.96 -3.63
CA HIS A 40 2.16 -9.96 -4.67
C HIS A 40 2.99 -11.17 -4.25
N ASP A 41 2.82 -12.28 -4.96
CA ASP A 41 3.46 -13.57 -4.67
C ASP A 41 4.96 -13.60 -4.96
N ASP A 42 5.44 -12.72 -5.83
CA ASP A 42 6.85 -12.45 -6.09
C ASP A 42 7.55 -11.70 -4.94
N GLY A 43 6.81 -11.31 -3.90
CA GLY A 43 7.30 -10.54 -2.76
C GLY A 43 7.27 -9.03 -2.96
N THR A 44 6.81 -8.55 -4.12
CA THR A 44 6.58 -7.13 -4.38
C THR A 44 5.41 -6.62 -3.54
N TRP A 45 5.54 -5.37 -3.09
CA TRP A 45 4.45 -4.58 -2.55
C TRP A 45 4.20 -3.35 -3.42
N THR A 46 2.93 -2.97 -3.57
CA THR A 46 2.53 -1.73 -4.25
C THR A 46 1.68 -0.87 -3.32
N ALA A 47 1.72 0.44 -3.53
CA ALA A 47 0.85 1.41 -2.86
C ALA A 47 0.30 2.39 -3.89
N ALA A 48 -1.03 2.48 -3.98
CA ALA A 48 -1.73 3.51 -4.73
C ALA A 48 -2.21 4.57 -3.73
N LEU A 49 -1.56 5.74 -3.73
CA LEU A 49 -1.84 6.85 -2.84
C LEU A 49 -2.84 7.83 -3.48
N ILE A 50 -3.78 8.33 -2.69
CA ILE A 50 -4.79 9.34 -3.09
C ILE A 50 -4.47 10.74 -2.53
N THR A 51 -3.18 11.06 -2.40
CA THR A 51 -2.70 12.33 -1.85
C THR A 51 -2.58 13.40 -2.94
N GLY A 52 -3.71 13.94 -3.40
CA GLY A 52 -3.78 15.07 -4.35
C GLY A 52 -3.47 14.71 -5.80
N ASP A 53 -2.43 13.92 -6.04
CA ASP A 53 -2.09 13.28 -7.31
C ASP A 53 -2.07 11.76 -7.12
N GLU A 54 -2.67 11.00 -8.06
CA GLU A 54 -2.58 9.53 -8.03
C GLU A 54 -1.13 9.10 -8.19
N THR A 55 -0.53 8.62 -7.10
CA THR A 55 0.86 8.13 -7.09
C THR A 55 0.88 6.64 -6.80
N VAL A 56 1.57 5.89 -7.65
CA VAL A 56 1.81 4.46 -7.44
C VAL A 56 3.27 4.23 -7.08
N LEU A 57 3.50 3.64 -5.90
CA LEU A 57 4.82 3.22 -5.42
C LEU A 57 4.93 1.69 -5.50
N ARG A 58 6.12 1.19 -5.81
CA ARG A 58 6.44 -0.24 -5.86
C ARG A 58 7.73 -0.50 -5.10
N ALA A 59 7.74 -1.54 -4.27
CA ALA A 59 8.87 -1.88 -3.42
C ALA A 59 9.03 -3.40 -3.26
N ASP A 60 10.26 -3.87 -3.10
CA ASP A 60 10.59 -5.28 -2.80
C ASP A 60 10.43 -5.58 -1.30
N GLY A 61 9.23 -5.29 -0.77
CA GLY A 61 8.89 -5.59 0.62
C GLY A 61 8.17 -4.46 1.35
N LYS A 62 7.49 -4.84 2.42
CA LYS A 62 6.65 -3.96 3.26
C LYS A 62 7.41 -2.77 3.84
N ASP A 63 8.58 -3.00 4.43
CA ASP A 63 9.32 -1.93 5.13
C ASP A 63 9.87 -0.89 4.17
N LEU A 64 10.28 -1.32 2.98
CA LEU A 64 10.72 -0.42 1.91
C LEU A 64 9.53 0.39 1.38
N LEU A 65 8.36 -0.24 1.19
CA LEU A 65 7.15 0.48 0.80
C LEU A 65 6.78 1.57 1.81
N ILE A 66 6.78 1.24 3.11
CA ILE A 66 6.48 2.20 4.18
C ILE A 66 7.49 3.36 4.17
N SER A 67 8.78 3.07 3.95
CA SER A 67 9.81 4.10 3.83
C SER A 67 9.57 5.03 2.65
N MET A 68 9.19 4.49 1.49
CA MET A 68 8.86 5.26 0.29
C MET A 68 7.61 6.14 0.50
N ILE A 69 6.57 5.61 1.15
CA ILE A 69 5.37 6.41 1.50
C ILE A 69 5.76 7.54 2.46
N ALA A 70 6.59 7.26 3.47
CA ALA A 70 7.03 8.26 4.44
C ALA A 70 7.81 9.40 3.77
N ASP A 71 8.68 9.09 2.81
CA ASP A 71 9.44 10.08 2.07
C ASP A 71 8.55 10.86 1.09
N HIS A 72 7.58 10.21 0.44
CA HIS A 72 6.60 10.90 -0.41
C HIS A 72 5.74 11.91 0.38
N CYS A 73 5.31 11.56 1.58
CA CYS A 73 4.46 12.40 2.41
C CYS A 73 5.21 13.46 3.25
N ARG A 74 6.54 13.54 3.14
CA ARG A 74 7.41 14.53 3.80
C ARG A 74 7.58 15.84 3.02
N CYS A 75 7.02 15.93 1.82
CA CYS A 75 6.88 17.20 1.10
C CYS A 75 5.95 18.18 1.82
#